data_AF-A0A3A1V474-F1
#
_entry.id   AF-A0A3A1V474-F1
#
_cell.length_a   1.000
_cell.length_b   1.000
_cell.length_c   1.000
_cell.angle_alpha   90.00
_cell.angle_beta   90.00
_cell.angle_gamma   90.00
#
_symmetry.space_group_name_H-M   'P 1'
#
loop_
_entity.id
_entity.type
_entity.pdbx_description
1 polymer ?
#
loop_
_entity_poly.entity_id
_entity_poly.type
_entity_poly.pdbx_seq_one_letter_code
_entity_poly.pdbx_strand_id
1 'polypeptide(L)'
;MGKYGDWFIMAVAGLLLLIWLYGAFYRWLHAPAALNRVKLGKGGAIDDDDVNVALLESHGYKVVSGKHVVPIPVELDDKPLGKGTRIYIDYIAEKDELTYIVKTARERMPMDWTASGLRERLLVYALLLPDCAGILYADANEKTVKKITFHIAD
;
A
#
# COMPACT_ATOMS: atom_id res chain seq x y z
N MET A 1 39.26 -45.54 -2.66
CA MET A 1 38.24 -44.59 -3.16
C MET A 1 37.63 -43.92 -1.94
N GLY A 2 37.78 -42.60 -1.75
CA GLY A 2 37.18 -41.94 -0.58
C GLY A 2 37.54 -40.47 -0.36
N LYS A 3 38.82 -40.07 -0.45
CA LYS A 3 39.24 -38.68 -0.14
C LYS A 3 38.96 -37.65 -1.24
N TYR A 4 39.13 -38.02 -2.51
CA TYR A 4 38.95 -37.08 -3.61
C TYR A 4 37.48 -36.74 -3.90
N GLY A 5 36.57 -37.71 -3.67
CA GLY A 5 35.13 -37.49 -3.80
C GLY A 5 34.61 -36.56 -2.70
N ASP A 6 35.03 -36.80 -1.45
CA ASP A 6 34.61 -35.99 -0.30
C ASP A 6 35.08 -34.52 -0.40
N TRP A 7 36.32 -34.31 -0.87
CA TRP A 7 36.85 -32.97 -1.12
C TRP A 7 36.10 -32.25 -2.27
N PHE A 8 35.77 -32.98 -3.34
CA PHE A 8 34.99 -32.41 -4.45
C PHE A 8 33.57 -32.02 -4.01
N ILE A 9 32.93 -32.86 -3.20
CA ILE A 9 31.59 -32.59 -2.63
C ILE A 9 31.64 -31.37 -1.71
N MET A 10 32.65 -31.25 -0.84
CA MET A 10 32.84 -30.06 -0.01
C MET A 10 33.06 -28.78 -0.83
N ALA A 11 33.84 -28.87 -1.91
CA ALA A 11 34.09 -27.72 -2.79
C ALA A 11 32.81 -27.26 -3.49
N VAL A 12 32.01 -28.20 -4.01
CA VAL A 12 30.72 -27.89 -4.65
C VAL A 12 29.72 -27.33 -3.64
N ALA A 13 29.63 -27.92 -2.45
CA ALA A 13 28.74 -27.44 -1.39
C ALA A 13 29.11 -26.02 -0.93
N GLY A 14 30.41 -25.73 -0.76
CA GLY A 14 30.91 -24.40 -0.42
C GLY A 14 30.58 -23.36 -1.49
N LEU A 15 30.73 -23.72 -2.77
CA LEU A 15 30.38 -22.85 -3.88
C LEU A 15 28.88 -22.54 -3.91
N LEU A 16 28.03 -23.56 -3.72
CA LEU A 16 26.58 -23.37 -3.64
C LEU A 16 26.17 -22.48 -2.46
N LEU A 17 26.82 -22.66 -1.30
CA LEU A 17 26.62 -21.81 -0.13
C LEU A 17 27.00 -20.35 -0.41
N LEU A 18 28.13 -20.12 -1.08
CA LEU A 18 28.58 -18.78 -1.45
C LEU A 18 27.62 -18.11 -2.45
N ILE A 19 27.16 -18.85 -3.46
CA ILE A 19 26.15 -18.34 -4.42
C ILE A 19 24.85 -18.00 -3.69
N TRP A 20 24.40 -18.87 -2.78
CA TRP A 20 23.19 -18.64 -2.00
C TRP A 20 23.33 -17.42 -1.07
N LEU A 21 24.44 -17.31 -0.34
CA LEU A 21 24.75 -16.16 0.52
C LEU A 21 24.82 -14.86 -0.29
N TYR A 22 25.48 -14.89 -1.45
CA TYR A 22 25.56 -13.74 -2.34
C TYR A 22 24.16 -13.32 -2.83
N GLY A 23 23.34 -14.27 -3.29
CA GLY A 23 21.97 -13.98 -3.73
C GLY A 23 21.07 -13.48 -2.60
N ALA A 24 21.18 -14.07 -1.40
CA ALA A 24 20.45 -13.63 -0.22
C ALA A 24 20.87 -12.22 0.22
N PHE A 25 22.18 -11.94 0.23
CA PHE A 25 22.72 -10.64 0.56
C PHE A 25 22.37 -9.59 -0.49
N TYR A 26 22.46 -9.90 -1.78
CA TYR A 26 22.09 -9.02 -2.88
C TYR A 26 20.59 -8.68 -2.82
N ARG A 27 19.73 -9.67 -2.55
CA ARG A 27 18.29 -9.47 -2.36
C ARG A 27 17.97 -8.68 -1.10
N TRP A 28 18.76 -8.81 -0.04
CA TRP A 28 18.62 -8.01 1.18
C TRP A 28 19.10 -6.56 0.97
N LEU A 29 20.20 -6.35 0.23
CA LEU A 29 20.78 -5.04 -0.05
C LEU A 29 19.96 -4.22 -1.05
N HIS A 30 19.38 -4.87 -2.05
CA HIS A 30 18.48 -4.24 -3.02
C HIS A 30 17.00 -4.40 -2.67
N ALA A 31 16.67 -4.93 -1.50
CA ALA A 31 15.34 -4.71 -0.95
C ALA A 31 15.24 -3.20 -0.70
N PRO A 32 14.28 -2.47 -1.34
CA PRO A 32 14.18 -1.04 -1.17
C PRO A 32 14.10 -0.76 0.33
N ALA A 33 15.00 0.10 0.81
CA ALA A 33 15.04 0.57 2.19
C ALA A 33 13.60 0.88 2.57
N ALA A 34 13.07 0.11 3.51
CA ALA A 34 11.65 0.13 3.83
C ALA A 34 11.26 1.58 4.16
N LEU A 35 10.68 2.31 3.20
CA LEU A 35 9.75 3.37 3.50
C LEU A 35 8.80 2.72 4.50
N ASN A 36 8.90 3.15 5.77
CA ASN A 36 8.22 2.57 6.92
C ASN A 36 6.89 2.00 6.50
N ARG A 37 6.87 0.68 6.24
CA ARG A 37 5.70 0.04 5.64
C ARG A 37 4.62 0.14 6.67
N VAL A 38 3.67 1.05 6.46
CA VAL A 38 2.53 1.18 7.36
C VAL A 38 1.71 -0.08 7.16
N LYS A 39 1.93 -1.05 8.05
CA LYS A 39 1.06 -2.22 8.15
C LYS A 39 -0.27 -1.71 8.67
N LEU A 40 -1.24 -1.61 7.78
CA LEU A 40 -2.62 -1.39 8.18
C LEU A 40 -3.00 -2.49 9.19
N GLY A 41 -3.60 -2.10 10.31
CA GLY A 41 -4.10 -3.05 11.30
C GLY A 41 -5.28 -3.85 10.75
N LYS A 42 -5.98 -4.60 11.62
CA LYS A 42 -7.31 -5.07 11.26
C LYS A 42 -8.20 -3.84 11.09
N GLY A 43 -8.62 -3.56 9.86
CA GLY A 43 -9.48 -2.40 9.57
C GLY A 43 -10.80 -2.48 10.31
N GLY A 44 -11.57 -1.39 10.28
CA GLY A 44 -12.93 -1.39 10.78
C GLY A 44 -13.79 -2.45 10.11
N ALA A 45 -14.88 -2.84 10.80
CA ALA A 45 -15.90 -3.68 10.20
C ALA A 45 -16.43 -3.02 8.91
N ILE A 46 -16.67 -3.84 7.90
CA ILE A 46 -17.37 -3.42 6.69
C ILE A 46 -18.85 -3.42 7.07
N ASP A 47 -19.54 -2.34 6.73
CA ASP A 47 -20.99 -2.27 6.80
C ASP A 47 -21.52 -2.73 5.44
N ASP A 48 -22.19 -3.88 5.41
CA ASP A 48 -22.69 -4.50 4.17
C ASP A 48 -23.79 -3.64 3.52
N ASP A 49 -24.43 -2.75 4.28
CA ASP A 49 -25.47 -1.83 3.79
C ASP A 49 -24.89 -0.50 3.24
N ASP A 50 -23.57 -0.35 3.18
CA ASP A 50 -22.93 0.89 2.69
C ASP A 50 -23.08 1.01 1.16
N VAL A 51 -23.71 2.11 0.73
CA VAL A 51 -23.92 2.42 -0.70
C VAL A 51 -22.61 2.48 -1.49
N ASN A 52 -21.49 2.88 -0.87
CA ASN A 52 -20.20 2.92 -1.54
C ASN A 52 -19.63 1.51 -1.76
N VAL A 53 -19.87 0.58 -0.83
CA VAL A 53 -19.47 -0.83 -0.96
C VAL A 53 -20.25 -1.46 -2.11
N ALA A 54 -21.57 -1.30 -2.13
CA ALA A 54 -22.41 -1.78 -3.23
C ALA A 54 -22.01 -1.19 -4.60
N LEU A 55 -21.63 0.10 -4.64
CA LEU A 55 -21.13 0.74 -5.85
C LEU A 55 -19.82 0.09 -6.34
N LEU A 56 -18.86 -0.15 -5.44
CA LEU A 56 -17.58 -0.79 -5.79
C LEU A 56 -17.80 -2.21 -6.31
N GLU A 57 -18.67 -2.98 -5.65
CA GLU A 57 -19.02 -4.34 -6.06
C GLU A 57 -19.70 -4.37 -7.43
N SER A 58 -20.60 -3.42 -7.70
CA SER A 58 -21.22 -3.28 -9.03
C SER A 58 -20.21 -2.99 -10.15
N HIS A 59 -19.04 -2.44 -9.81
CA HIS A 59 -17.92 -2.19 -10.73
C HIS A 59 -16.89 -3.35 -10.75
N GLY A 60 -17.19 -4.45 -10.05
CA GLY A 60 -16.37 -5.65 -9.99
C GLY A 60 -15.20 -5.56 -9.00
N TYR A 61 -15.23 -4.64 -8.05
CA TYR A 61 -14.25 -4.60 -6.95
C TYR A 61 -14.80 -5.32 -5.73
N LYS A 62 -13.97 -6.12 -5.07
CA LYS A 62 -14.32 -6.75 -3.79
C LYS A 62 -13.76 -5.92 -2.64
N VAL A 63 -14.61 -5.47 -1.72
CA VAL A 63 -14.12 -4.75 -0.53
C VAL A 63 -13.57 -5.76 0.48
N VAL A 64 -12.28 -5.68 0.77
CA VAL A 64 -11.58 -6.64 1.65
C VAL A 64 -11.38 -6.10 3.07
N SER A 65 -11.47 -4.78 3.25
CA SER A 65 -11.38 -4.16 4.56
C SER A 65 -12.12 -2.84 4.62
N GLY A 66 -12.77 -2.58 5.76
CA GLY A 66 -13.39 -1.30 6.07
C GLY A 66 -12.37 -0.23 6.46
N LYS A 67 -12.87 0.83 7.10
CA LYS A 67 -12.12 2.04 7.40
C LYS A 67 -10.87 1.80 8.25
N HIS A 68 -9.75 2.37 7.80
CA HIS A 68 -8.49 2.39 8.54
C HIS A 68 -8.14 3.80 9.01
N VAL A 69 -7.48 3.87 10.17
CA VAL A 69 -6.95 5.11 10.73
C VAL A 69 -5.45 4.94 10.93
N VAL A 70 -4.67 5.78 10.28
CA VAL A 70 -3.22 5.83 10.43
C VAL A 70 -2.87 7.04 11.28
N PRO A 71 -2.46 6.86 12.56
CA PRO A 71 -2.03 7.95 13.41
C PRO A 71 -0.65 8.45 12.97
N ILE A 72 -0.48 9.76 12.90
CA ILE A 72 0.77 10.42 12.56
C ILE A 72 1.09 11.39 13.70
N PRO A 73 1.95 11.02 14.65
CA PRO A 73 2.45 11.96 15.65
C PRO A 73 3.20 13.08 14.94
N VAL A 74 3.06 14.30 15.45
CA VAL A 74 3.71 15.50 14.91
C VAL A 74 4.41 16.19 16.06
N GLU A 75 5.67 16.56 15.86
CA GLU A 75 6.46 17.36 16.78
C GLU A 75 6.88 18.64 16.08
N LEU A 76 6.86 19.75 16.82
CA LEU A 76 7.30 21.07 16.36
C LEU A 76 8.25 21.64 17.41
N ASP A 77 9.47 21.97 17.02
CA ASP A 77 10.54 22.46 17.91
C ASP A 77 10.69 21.57 19.16
N ASP A 78 10.84 20.26 18.95
CA ASP A 78 10.99 19.22 19.97
C ASP A 78 9.81 19.09 20.95
N LYS A 79 8.65 19.68 20.61
CA LYS A 79 7.43 19.57 21.41
C LYS A 79 6.34 18.83 20.65
N PRO A 80 5.66 17.85 21.28
CA PRO A 80 4.55 17.15 20.64
C PRO A 80 3.40 18.11 20.37
N LEU A 81 2.95 18.13 19.11
CA LEU A 81 1.82 18.93 18.66
C LEU A 81 0.52 18.18 18.96
N GLY A 82 0.05 18.32 20.20
CA GLY A 82 -1.21 17.73 20.66
C GLY A 82 -1.24 16.21 20.48
N LYS A 83 -2.31 15.67 19.89
CA LYS A 83 -2.47 14.23 19.62
C LYS A 83 -1.95 13.80 18.23
N GLY A 84 -1.24 14.68 17.53
CA GLY A 84 -0.84 14.48 16.14
C GLY A 84 -2.00 14.57 15.15
N THR A 85 -1.71 14.20 13.90
CA THR A 85 -2.68 14.12 12.81
C THR A 85 -3.07 12.66 12.51
N ARG A 86 -4.12 12.45 11.72
CA ARG A 86 -4.61 11.12 11.34
C ARG A 86 -4.97 11.10 9.87
N ILE A 87 -4.48 10.08 9.17
CA ILE A 87 -4.92 9.78 7.81
C ILE A 87 -6.00 8.71 7.88
N TYR A 88 -7.07 8.92 7.13
CA TYR A 88 -8.20 7.99 7.05
C TYR A 88 -8.24 7.35 5.67
N ILE A 89 -8.23 6.03 5.63
CA ILE A 89 -8.51 5.26 4.42
C ILE A 89 -9.91 4.71 4.59
N ASP A 90 -10.80 4.97 3.64
CA ASP A 90 -12.22 4.65 3.84
C ASP A 90 -12.46 3.15 3.64
N TYR A 91 -11.87 2.55 2.60
CA TYR A 91 -11.88 1.08 2.39
C TYR A 91 -10.59 0.62 1.70
N ILE A 92 -10.35 -0.69 1.73
CA ILE A 92 -9.43 -1.38 0.83
C ILE A 92 -10.25 -2.31 -0.04
N ALA A 93 -10.01 -2.25 -1.35
CA ALA A 93 -10.70 -3.07 -2.33
C ALA A 93 -9.70 -3.86 -3.18
N GLU A 94 -10.13 -4.99 -3.71
CA GLU A 94 -9.33 -5.88 -4.54
C GLU A 94 -10.06 -6.14 -5.86
N LYS A 95 -9.31 -6.18 -6.97
CA LYS A 95 -9.81 -6.59 -8.27
C LYS A 95 -8.65 -7.16 -9.08
N ASP A 96 -8.84 -8.33 -9.68
CA ASP A 96 -7.83 -9.02 -10.49
C ASP A 96 -6.50 -9.21 -9.74
N GLU A 97 -6.57 -9.64 -8.47
CA GLU A 97 -5.42 -9.82 -7.55
C GLU A 97 -4.66 -8.52 -7.21
N LEU A 98 -5.13 -7.37 -7.68
CA LEU A 98 -4.57 -6.06 -7.37
C LEU A 98 -5.35 -5.40 -6.23
N THR A 99 -4.61 -4.86 -5.27
CA THR A 99 -5.18 -4.12 -4.14
C THR A 99 -5.23 -2.62 -4.44
N TYR A 100 -6.32 -1.98 -4.04
CA TYR A 100 -6.60 -0.56 -4.24
C TYR A 100 -7.03 0.11 -2.94
N ILE A 101 -6.62 1.37 -2.78
CA ILE A 101 -7.06 2.25 -1.70
C ILE A 101 -8.34 2.92 -2.13
N VAL A 102 -9.39 2.93 -1.30
CA VAL A 102 -10.64 3.61 -1.63
C VAL A 102 -10.78 4.90 -0.83
N LYS A 103 -11.13 5.98 -1.53
CA LYS A 103 -11.55 7.27 -0.97
C LYS A 103 -12.95 7.60 -1.47
N THR A 104 -13.86 7.85 -0.54
CA THR A 104 -15.24 8.22 -0.88
C THR A 104 -15.40 9.72 -1.08
N ALA A 105 -16.30 10.10 -1.98
CA ALA A 105 -16.68 11.49 -2.19
C ALA A 105 -17.31 12.09 -0.94
N ARG A 106 -17.04 13.38 -0.69
CA ARG A 106 -17.61 14.13 0.43
C ARG A 106 -18.14 15.45 -0.10
N GLU A 107 -19.43 15.73 0.12
CA GLU A 107 -20.09 16.93 -0.40
C GLU A 107 -19.40 18.24 0.03
N ARG A 108 -18.88 18.29 1.26
CA ARG A 108 -18.21 19.47 1.80
C ARG A 108 -16.80 19.70 1.24
N MET A 109 -16.26 18.76 0.49
CA MET A 109 -14.87 18.82 0.01
C MET A 109 -14.77 18.20 -1.40
N PRO A 110 -15.36 18.85 -2.42
CA PRO A 110 -15.37 18.36 -3.79
C PRO A 110 -13.94 18.19 -4.33
N MET A 111 -13.71 17.16 -5.14
CA MET A 111 -12.39 16.86 -5.69
C MET A 111 -12.00 17.88 -6.76
N ASP A 112 -10.77 18.37 -6.71
CA ASP A 112 -10.16 19.07 -7.83
C ASP A 112 -9.51 18.02 -8.74
N TRP A 113 -9.99 17.95 -9.99
CA TRP A 113 -9.54 16.99 -11.00
C TRP A 113 -8.27 17.41 -11.73
N THR A 114 -7.64 18.53 -11.35
CA THR A 114 -6.29 18.86 -11.83
C THR A 114 -5.23 17.94 -11.23
N ALA A 115 -4.08 17.79 -11.90
CA ALA A 115 -2.97 16.99 -11.38
C ALA A 115 -2.47 17.49 -10.01
N SER A 116 -2.43 18.81 -9.81
CA SER A 116 -2.05 19.42 -8.52
C SER A 116 -3.07 19.10 -7.43
N GLY A 117 -4.37 19.17 -7.74
CA GLY A 117 -5.45 18.82 -6.81
C GLY A 117 -5.43 17.35 -6.41
N LEU A 118 -5.23 16.45 -7.38
CA LEU A 118 -5.06 15.02 -7.12
C LEU A 118 -3.80 14.76 -6.28
N ARG A 119 -2.68 15.42 -6.60
CA ARG A 119 -1.44 15.31 -5.82
C ARG A 119 -1.66 15.69 -4.36
N GLU A 120 -2.23 16.86 -4.11
CA GLU A 120 -2.41 17.39 -2.75
C GLU A 120 -3.32 16.51 -1.89
N ARG A 121 -4.32 15.87 -2.51
CA ARG A 121 -5.30 15.07 -1.77
C ARG A 121 -4.98 13.59 -1.74
N LEU A 122 -4.43 13.03 -2.81
CA LEU A 122 -4.33 11.59 -3.01
C LEU A 122 -2.90 11.05 -3.02
N LEU A 123 -1.87 11.88 -3.29
CA LEU A 123 -0.48 11.39 -3.37
C LEU A 123 -0.03 10.77 -2.05
N VAL A 124 -0.45 11.33 -0.92
CA VAL A 124 -0.09 10.82 0.40
C VAL A 124 -0.45 9.34 0.58
N TYR A 125 -1.57 8.89 0.01
CA TYR A 125 -1.98 7.49 0.11
C TYR A 125 -1.13 6.57 -0.77
N ALA A 126 -0.75 7.02 -1.97
CA ALA A 126 0.16 6.28 -2.85
C ALA A 126 1.53 6.11 -2.20
N LEU A 127 2.03 7.15 -1.51
CA LEU A 127 3.31 7.10 -0.78
C LEU A 127 3.24 6.23 0.49
N LEU A 128 2.09 6.22 1.16
CA LEU A 128 1.89 5.45 2.39
C LEU A 128 1.78 3.95 2.14
N LEU A 129 1.18 3.57 1.01
CA LEU A 129 0.91 2.18 0.62
C LEU A 129 1.37 1.94 -0.83
N PRO A 130 2.69 1.87 -1.07
CA PRO A 130 3.25 1.78 -2.42
C PRO A 130 2.93 0.46 -3.14
N ASP A 131 2.55 -0.58 -2.40
CA ASP A 131 2.19 -1.90 -2.96
C ASP A 131 0.77 -1.92 -3.57
N CYS A 132 -0.03 -0.85 -3.39
CA CYS A 132 -1.36 -0.74 -3.99
C CYS A 132 -1.27 -0.28 -5.46
N ALA A 133 -2.09 -0.87 -6.34
CA ALA A 133 -2.10 -0.56 -7.78
C ALA A 133 -2.69 0.81 -8.12
N GLY A 134 -3.32 1.48 -7.15
CA GLY A 134 -3.83 2.83 -7.29
C GLY A 134 -4.85 3.19 -6.21
N ILE A 135 -5.44 4.37 -6.38
CA ILE A 135 -6.53 4.88 -5.55
C ILE A 135 -7.83 4.88 -6.35
N LEU A 136 -8.90 4.37 -5.77
CA LEU A 136 -10.25 4.46 -6.27
C LEU A 136 -10.97 5.63 -5.59
N TYR A 137 -11.44 6.58 -6.39
CA TYR A 137 -12.37 7.60 -5.94
C TYR A 137 -13.79 7.12 -6.24
N ALA A 138 -14.55 6.82 -5.19
CA ALA A 138 -15.92 6.34 -5.27
C ALA A 138 -16.90 7.45 -4.91
N ASP A 139 -17.81 7.77 -5.84
CA ASP A 139 -18.88 8.73 -5.63
C ASP A 139 -20.23 8.03 -5.78
N ALA A 140 -20.88 7.76 -4.64
CA ALA A 140 -22.20 7.15 -4.58
C ALA A 140 -23.30 8.06 -5.15
N ASN A 141 -23.15 9.38 -5.05
CA ASN A 141 -24.14 10.34 -5.54
C ASN A 141 -24.12 10.39 -7.07
N GLU A 142 -22.92 10.45 -7.66
CA GLU A 142 -22.74 10.42 -9.12
C GLU A 142 -22.73 9.00 -9.70
N LYS A 143 -22.72 7.96 -8.84
CA LYS A 143 -22.56 6.54 -9.20
C LYS A 143 -21.31 6.28 -10.06
N THR A 144 -20.22 6.98 -9.76
CA THR A 144 -18.96 6.83 -10.51
C THR A 144 -17.84 6.30 -9.64
N VAL A 145 -16.99 5.44 -10.24
CA VAL A 145 -15.72 5.02 -9.65
C VAL A 145 -14.60 5.39 -10.61
N LYS A 146 -13.66 6.20 -10.15
CA LYS A 146 -12.50 6.65 -10.94
C LYS A 146 -11.23 6.05 -10.35
N LYS A 147 -10.37 5.49 -11.20
CA LYS A 147 -9.05 4.96 -10.81
C LYS A 147 -7.99 6.03 -11.04
N ILE A 148 -7.18 6.29 -10.01
CA ILE A 148 -6.07 7.25 -10.04
C ILE A 148 -4.78 6.49 -9.72
N THR A 149 -3.80 6.59 -10.61
CA THR A 149 -2.47 6.02 -10.42
C THR A 149 -1.43 7.13 -10.57
N PHE A 150 -0.51 7.21 -9.60
CA PHE A 150 0.62 8.13 -9.67
C PHE A 150 1.84 7.39 -10.19
N HIS A 151 2.47 7.93 -11.23
CA HIS A 151 3.74 7.44 -11.75
C HIS A 151 4.84 8.38 -11.23
N ILE A 152 5.58 7.93 -10.22
CA ILE A 152 6.73 8.66 -9.68
C ILE A 152 7.92 8.31 -10.57
N ALA A 153 8.64 9.32 -11.06
CA ALA A 153 9.81 9.09 -11.92
C ALA A 153 10.94 8.43 -11.10
N ASP A 154 11.59 7.43 -11.71
CA ASP A 154 12.79 6.77 -11.20
C ASP A 154 14.04 7.67 -11.26
#